data_AF-A0A2J9E8A5-F1
#
_entry.id   AF-A0A2J9E8A5-F1
#
_cell.length_a   1.000
_cell.length_b   1.000
_cell.length_c   1.000
_cell.angle_alpha   90.00
_cell.angle_beta   90.00
_cell.angle_gamma   90.00
#
_symmetry.space_group_name_H-M   'P 1'
#
loop_
_entity.id
_entity.type
_entity.pdbx_description
1 polymer ?
#
loop_
_entity_poly.entity_id
_entity_poly.type
_entity_poly.pdbx_seq_one_letter_code
_entity_poly.pdbx_strand_id
1 'polypeptide(L)'
;MRKTGALLLCLLLAGCDQPNETQLRTEAGRQLQRTIDASPARAECESIAKGREWLSHSARKRLEEKGCQYILRSATETNFEQTAIYRTSMTMVCGSIIGKSFTGSEIRRRFIYSPEERELVIEPMSANDKTRFEQRKTLAQLQADFDRQQLQYCK
;
A
#
# COMPACT_ATOMS: atom_id res chain seq x y z
N MET A 1 47.52 -26.50 -35.58
CA MET A 1 46.84 -25.70 -36.65
C MET A 1 45.63 -26.51 -37.10
N ARG A 2 44.36 -26.09 -37.19
CA ARG A 2 43.61 -24.86 -36.91
C ARG A 2 42.27 -25.34 -36.30
N LYS A 3 41.85 -24.79 -35.15
CA LYS A 3 40.47 -24.91 -34.63
C LYS A 3 39.93 -23.49 -34.47
N THR A 4 39.06 -23.09 -35.39
CA THR A 4 38.26 -21.86 -35.39
C THR A 4 37.08 -22.18 -36.31
N GLY A 5 35.82 -22.03 -35.95
CA GLY A 5 35.21 -21.43 -34.78
C GLY A 5 33.69 -21.54 -34.96
N ALA A 6 32.98 -20.58 -34.38
CA ALA A 6 31.52 -20.43 -34.36
C ALA A 6 30.77 -21.33 -33.37
N LEU A 7 30.90 -20.99 -32.08
CA LEU A 7 29.79 -21.13 -31.14
C LEU A 7 29.34 -19.72 -30.75
N LEU A 8 28.58 -19.12 -31.67
CA LEU A 8 27.86 -17.87 -31.49
C LEU A 8 26.38 -18.24 -31.51
N LEU A 9 25.76 -18.28 -30.33
CA LEU A 9 24.31 -18.05 -30.13
C LEU A 9 24.07 -17.92 -28.62
N CYS A 10 24.52 -16.77 -28.12
CA CYS A 10 24.05 -16.22 -26.86
C CYS A 10 22.60 -15.73 -27.03
N LEU A 11 21.77 -16.08 -26.04
CA LEU A 11 20.77 -15.19 -25.42
C LEU A 11 19.74 -14.55 -26.36
N LEU A 12 18.79 -15.35 -26.84
CA LEU A 12 17.48 -14.84 -27.25
C LEU A 12 16.43 -15.71 -26.57
N LEU A 13 15.50 -15.08 -25.83
CA LEU A 13 14.33 -15.61 -25.10
C LEU A 13 14.32 -15.43 -23.56
N ALA A 14 15.00 -14.41 -23.03
CA ALA A 14 14.39 -13.69 -21.90
C ALA A 14 13.41 -12.68 -22.48
N GLY A 15 12.24 -13.16 -22.93
CA GLY A 15 11.13 -12.25 -23.23
C GLY A 15 10.85 -11.45 -21.96
N CYS A 16 11.03 -10.15 -22.02
CA CYS A 16 10.53 -9.23 -21.00
C CYS A 16 9.00 -9.29 -21.05
N ASP A 17 8.43 -10.35 -20.49
CA ASP A 17 6.98 -10.50 -20.36
C ASP A 17 6.56 -9.49 -19.30
N GLN A 18 6.16 -8.30 -19.77
CA GLN A 18 5.67 -7.26 -18.89
C GLN A 18 4.45 -7.82 -18.14
N PRO A 19 4.38 -7.65 -16.81
CA PRO A 19 3.30 -8.21 -16.05
C PRO A 19 1.95 -7.70 -16.57
N ASN A 20 1.03 -8.62 -16.83
CA ASN A 20 -0.30 -8.27 -17.28
C ASN A 20 -1.10 -7.59 -16.16
N GLU A 21 -2.25 -7.02 -16.50
CA GLU A 21 -3.05 -6.24 -15.56
C GLU A 21 -3.51 -7.03 -14.32
N THR A 22 -3.87 -8.29 -14.52
CA THR A 22 -4.26 -9.18 -13.42
C THR A 22 -3.09 -9.45 -12.48
N GLN A 23 -1.89 -9.69 -13.02
CA GLN A 23 -0.67 -9.87 -12.22
C GLN A 23 -0.32 -8.61 -11.43
N LEU A 24 -0.41 -7.44 -12.06
CA LEU A 24 -0.18 -6.13 -11.44
C LEU A 24 -1.15 -5.87 -10.27
N ARG A 25 -2.45 -6.09 -10.48
CA ARG A 25 -3.47 -5.94 -9.42
C ARG A 25 -3.28 -6.96 -8.30
N THR A 26 -2.93 -8.19 -8.64
CA THR A 26 -2.69 -9.25 -7.64
C THR A 26 -1.49 -8.90 -6.76
N GLU A 27 -0.39 -8.43 -7.36
CA GLU A 27 0.78 -8.03 -6.59
C GLU A 27 0.47 -6.78 -5.75
N ALA A 28 -0.25 -5.78 -6.29
CA ALA A 28 -0.71 -4.64 -5.51
C ALA A 28 -1.52 -5.09 -4.27
N GLY A 29 -2.38 -6.10 -4.42
CA GLY A 29 -3.12 -6.71 -3.31
C GLY A 29 -2.22 -7.35 -2.26
N ARG A 30 -1.20 -8.10 -2.68
CA ARG A 30 -0.21 -8.68 -1.74
C ARG A 30 0.55 -7.60 -0.98
N GLN A 31 0.95 -6.54 -1.67
CA GLN A 31 1.67 -5.43 -1.04
C GLN A 31 0.77 -4.61 -0.12
N LEU A 32 -0.51 -4.45 -0.46
CA LEU A 32 -1.51 -3.83 0.42
C LEU A 32 -1.65 -4.63 1.71
N GLN A 33 -1.78 -5.95 1.60
CA GLN A 33 -1.86 -6.83 2.75
C GLN A 33 -0.62 -6.70 3.63
N ARG A 34 0.58 -6.77 3.06
CA ARG A 34 1.84 -6.59 3.80
C ARG A 34 1.93 -5.23 4.48
N THR A 35 1.51 -4.16 3.80
CA THR A 35 1.54 -2.78 4.30
C THR A 35 0.63 -2.62 5.51
N ILE A 36 -0.61 -3.14 5.42
CA ILE A 36 -1.56 -3.12 6.54
C ILE A 36 -1.05 -4.00 7.68
N ASP A 37 -0.59 -5.21 7.37
CA ASP A 37 -0.20 -6.19 8.37
C ASP A 37 1.05 -5.80 9.15
N ALA A 38 2.01 -5.14 8.50
CA ALA A 38 3.25 -4.67 9.11
C ALA A 38 3.12 -3.31 9.80
N SER A 39 1.94 -2.66 9.80
CA SER A 39 1.75 -1.33 10.39
C SER A 39 1.90 -1.38 11.92
N PRO A 40 2.87 -0.63 12.52
CA PRO A 40 2.99 -0.54 13.97
C PRO A 40 1.75 0.06 14.65
N ALA A 41 1.12 1.04 13.99
CA ALA A 41 -0.11 1.66 14.47
C ALA A 41 -1.27 0.65 14.54
N ARG A 42 -1.35 -0.27 13.58
CA ARG A 42 -2.31 -1.37 13.63
C ARG A 42 -2.08 -2.26 14.84
N ALA A 43 -0.84 -2.65 15.11
CA ALA A 43 -0.51 -3.49 16.27
C ALA A 43 -0.87 -2.80 17.60
N GLU A 44 -0.63 -1.49 17.72
CA GLU A 44 -1.04 -0.71 18.89
C GLU A 44 -2.57 -0.71 19.06
N CYS A 45 -3.32 -0.41 18.00
CA CYS A 45 -4.78 -0.40 18.04
C CYS A 45 -5.38 -1.78 18.33
N GLU A 46 -4.81 -2.85 17.77
CA GLU A 46 -5.21 -4.24 18.05
C GLU A 46 -5.01 -4.60 19.52
N SER A 47 -3.93 -4.15 20.15
CA SER A 47 -3.69 -4.40 21.58
C SER A 47 -4.77 -3.78 22.50
N ILE A 48 -5.41 -2.70 22.05
CA ILE A 48 -6.50 -2.03 22.77
C ILE A 48 -7.83 -2.73 22.48
N ALA A 49 -8.10 -3.07 21.22
CA ALA A 49 -9.33 -3.73 20.80
C ALA A 49 -9.42 -5.20 21.27
N LYS A 50 -8.27 -5.88 21.36
CA LYS A 50 -8.12 -7.28 21.80
C LYS A 50 -8.98 -8.26 21.00
N GLY A 51 -9.08 -8.07 19.68
CA GLY A 51 -9.92 -8.91 18.80
C GLY A 51 -11.43 -8.90 19.12
N ARG A 52 -11.92 -7.94 19.91
CA ARG A 52 -13.34 -7.88 20.29
C ARG A 52 -14.18 -7.31 19.16
N GLU A 53 -15.29 -7.96 18.87
CA GLU A 53 -16.29 -7.44 17.95
C GLU A 53 -17.00 -6.19 18.52
N TRP A 54 -17.26 -6.18 19.83
CA TRP A 54 -17.89 -5.08 20.55
C TRP A 54 -16.94 -4.41 21.53
N LEU A 55 -16.78 -3.09 21.38
CA LEU A 55 -15.88 -2.29 22.21
C LEU A 55 -16.63 -1.68 23.40
N SER A 56 -16.03 -1.76 24.59
CA SER A 56 -16.49 -0.98 25.73
C SER A 56 -16.28 0.52 25.46
N HIS A 57 -17.07 1.36 26.11
CA HIS A 57 -16.90 2.82 26.04
C HIS A 57 -15.45 3.25 26.36
N SER A 58 -14.83 2.65 27.38
CA SER A 58 -13.43 2.93 27.75
C SER A 58 -12.41 2.50 26.68
N ALA A 59 -12.61 1.36 26.02
CA ALA A 59 -11.74 0.91 24.94
C ALA A 59 -11.88 1.81 23.71
N ARG A 60 -13.11 2.18 23.35
CA ARG A 60 -13.40 3.11 22.25
C ARG A 60 -12.73 4.47 22.47
N LYS A 61 -12.88 5.07 23.66
CA LYS A 61 -12.23 6.34 24.00
C LYS A 61 -10.70 6.25 23.83
N ARG A 62 -10.08 5.18 24.32
CA ARG A 62 -8.63 4.96 24.16
C ARG A 62 -8.20 4.79 22.70
N LEU A 63 -9.01 4.13 21.88
CA LEU A 63 -8.77 4.00 20.44
C LEU A 63 -8.83 5.37 19.74
N GLU A 64 -9.83 6.18 20.07
CA GLU A 64 -10.00 7.54 19.53
C GLU A 64 -8.82 8.46 19.93
N GLU A 65 -8.41 8.43 21.19
CA GLU A 65 -7.23 9.16 21.70
C GLU A 65 -5.93 8.77 20.98
N LYS A 66 -5.86 7.52 20.51
CA LYS A 66 -4.72 6.98 19.75
C LYS A 66 -4.84 7.18 18.25
N GLY A 67 -5.91 7.77 17.73
CA GLY A 67 -6.08 7.98 16.30
C GLY A 67 -6.45 6.71 15.52
N CYS A 68 -6.94 5.67 16.20
CA CYS A 68 -7.25 4.36 15.60
C CYS A 68 -8.46 4.38 14.66
N GLN A 69 -9.20 5.48 14.58
CA GLN A 69 -10.25 5.72 13.58
C GLN A 69 -9.71 5.87 12.15
N TYR A 70 -8.41 6.13 11.98
CA TYR A 70 -7.74 6.27 10.68
C TYR A 70 -6.93 5.05 10.27
N ILE A 71 -6.86 4.03 11.14
CA ILE A 71 -6.04 2.83 10.94
C ILE A 71 -6.91 1.70 10.43
N LEU A 72 -6.52 1.11 9.30
CA LEU A 72 -7.18 -0.07 8.73
C LEU A 72 -7.02 -1.26 9.67
N ARG A 73 -8.15 -1.87 10.06
CA ARG A 73 -8.21 -2.97 11.01
C ARG A 73 -7.62 -4.26 10.44
N SER A 74 -8.01 -4.61 9.22
CA SER A 74 -7.61 -5.85 8.58
C SER A 74 -7.44 -5.70 7.08
N ALA A 75 -6.38 -6.31 6.54
CA ALA A 75 -6.19 -6.46 5.11
C ALA A 75 -7.30 -7.31 4.47
N THR A 76 -7.81 -8.33 5.16
CA THR A 76 -8.87 -9.21 4.65
C THR A 76 -10.23 -8.53 4.55
N GLU A 77 -10.41 -7.42 5.25
CA GLU A 77 -11.63 -6.60 5.24
C GLU A 77 -11.44 -5.33 4.40
N THR A 78 -10.29 -5.21 3.73
CA THR A 78 -9.97 -4.07 2.90
C THR A 78 -10.10 -4.48 1.44
N ASN A 79 -10.93 -3.76 0.70
CA ASN A 79 -11.19 -4.02 -0.71
C ASN A 79 -10.66 -2.89 -1.57
N PHE A 80 -10.22 -3.22 -2.78
CA PHE A 80 -9.90 -2.22 -3.79
C PHE A 80 -11.17 -1.62 -4.40
N GLU A 81 -11.11 -0.33 -4.67
CA GLU A 81 -12.09 0.43 -5.44
C GLU A 81 -11.39 1.29 -6.49
N GLN A 82 -11.98 1.40 -7.69
CA GLN A 82 -11.51 2.31 -8.74
C GLN A 82 -10.04 2.11 -9.14
N THR A 83 -9.56 0.86 -9.12
CA THR A 83 -8.17 0.55 -9.47
C THR A 83 -7.93 0.66 -10.98
N ALA A 84 -6.92 1.42 -11.35
CA ALA A 84 -6.45 1.64 -12.72
C ALA A 84 -4.93 1.45 -12.81
N ILE A 85 -4.45 1.14 -14.01
CA ILE A 85 -3.03 0.96 -14.32
C ILE A 85 -2.59 2.10 -15.22
N TYR A 86 -1.58 2.84 -14.77
CA TYR A 86 -1.00 3.96 -15.48
C TYR A 86 0.39 3.56 -15.98
N ARG A 87 0.71 3.94 -17.20
CA ARG A 87 1.99 3.63 -17.85
C ARG A 87 2.56 4.93 -18.44
N THR A 88 2.94 5.84 -17.54
CA THR A 88 3.54 7.13 -17.91
C THR A 88 5.06 6.99 -17.99
N SER A 89 5.80 7.49 -17.01
CA SER A 89 7.25 7.30 -16.89
C SER A 89 7.62 5.94 -16.29
N MET A 90 6.70 5.31 -15.56
CA MET A 90 6.82 3.98 -14.95
C MET A 90 5.43 3.34 -14.88
N THR A 91 5.38 2.01 -14.73
CA THR A 91 4.09 1.33 -14.53
C THR A 91 3.62 1.53 -13.09
N MET A 92 2.38 1.97 -12.91
CA MET A 92 1.83 2.28 -11.60
C MET A 92 0.42 1.69 -11.50
N VAL A 93 0.08 1.15 -10.33
CA VAL A 93 -1.30 0.76 -10.02
C VAL A 93 -1.84 1.74 -8.99
N CYS A 94 -2.86 2.51 -9.36
CA CYS A 94 -3.45 3.51 -8.48
C CYS A 94 -4.93 3.25 -8.32
N GLY A 95 -5.50 3.73 -7.22
CA GLY A 95 -6.93 3.65 -6.98
C GLY A 95 -7.25 4.05 -5.55
N SER A 96 -8.31 3.43 -5.03
CA SER A 96 -8.75 3.59 -3.66
C SER A 96 -8.96 2.24 -2.98
N ILE A 97 -8.99 2.27 -1.67
CA ILE A 97 -9.32 1.14 -0.82
C ILE A 97 -10.42 1.54 0.14
N ILE A 98 -11.27 0.58 0.48
CA ILE A 98 -12.34 0.70 1.46
C ILE A 98 -12.16 -0.39 2.51
N GLY A 99 -12.24 -0.04 3.79
CA GLY A 99 -12.12 -0.98 4.89
C GLY A 99 -12.73 -0.45 6.18
N LYS A 100 -12.54 -1.18 7.28
CA LYS A 100 -13.00 -0.78 8.61
C LYS A 100 -11.83 -0.32 9.47
N SER A 101 -12.08 0.70 10.28
CA SER A 101 -11.18 1.13 11.35
C SER A 101 -11.38 0.30 12.62
N PHE A 102 -10.47 0.45 13.56
CA PHE A 102 -10.62 -0.14 14.89
C PHE A 102 -11.78 0.45 15.69
N THR A 103 -12.32 1.62 15.30
CA THR A 103 -13.52 2.18 15.94
C THR A 103 -14.84 1.68 15.31
N GLY A 104 -14.76 0.83 14.29
CA GLY A 104 -15.90 0.34 13.51
C GLY A 104 -16.32 1.25 12.36
N SER A 105 -15.79 2.47 12.30
CA SER A 105 -16.03 3.41 11.21
C SER A 105 -15.43 2.89 9.90
N GLU A 106 -16.13 3.09 8.79
CA GLU A 106 -15.58 2.87 7.46
C GLU A 106 -14.52 3.90 7.12
N ILE A 107 -13.45 3.47 6.45
CA ILE A 107 -12.37 4.32 5.99
C ILE A 107 -12.12 4.06 4.51
N ARG A 108 -12.02 5.15 3.76
CA ARG A 108 -11.67 5.16 2.34
C ARG A 108 -10.36 5.92 2.16
N ARG A 109 -9.39 5.33 1.49
CA ARG A 109 -8.06 5.91 1.27
C ARG A 109 -7.61 5.68 -0.15
N ARG A 110 -6.89 6.62 -0.73
CA ARG A 110 -6.19 6.39 -2.01
C ARG A 110 -4.94 5.54 -1.80
N PHE A 111 -4.49 4.85 -2.83
CA PHE A 111 -3.20 4.18 -2.83
C PHE A 111 -2.45 4.37 -4.15
N ILE A 112 -1.13 4.23 -4.07
CA ILE A 112 -0.21 4.18 -5.19
C ILE A 112 0.66 2.95 -5.01
N TYR A 113 0.77 2.11 -6.03
CA TYR A 113 1.66 0.95 -6.03
C TYR A 113 2.63 1.02 -7.21
N SER A 114 3.93 0.94 -6.92
CA SER A 114 5.00 0.79 -7.90
C SER A 114 5.44 -0.67 -7.99
N PRO A 115 5.18 -1.39 -9.10
CA PRO A 115 5.62 -2.77 -9.29
C PRO A 115 7.14 -2.92 -9.38
N GLU A 116 7.82 -1.90 -9.88
CA GLU A 116 9.27 -1.87 -10.04
C GLU A 116 9.96 -1.76 -8.69
N GLU A 117 9.44 -0.90 -7.80
CA GLU A 117 9.95 -0.74 -6.44
C GLU A 117 9.38 -1.78 -5.47
N ARG A 118 8.27 -2.44 -5.84
CA ARG A 118 7.46 -3.31 -4.98
C ARG A 118 6.98 -2.62 -3.71
N GLU A 119 6.72 -1.32 -3.80
CA GLU A 119 6.30 -0.47 -2.70
C GLU A 119 4.88 0.04 -2.93
N LEU A 120 4.05 -0.05 -1.89
CA LEU A 120 2.70 0.47 -1.87
C LEU A 120 2.58 1.57 -0.81
N VAL A 121 2.14 2.75 -1.25
CA VAL A 121 1.88 3.88 -0.37
C VAL A 121 0.37 4.08 -0.27
N ILE A 122 -0.14 4.13 0.96
CA ILE A 122 -1.53 4.48 1.25
C ILE A 122 -1.56 5.95 1.67
N GLU A 123 -2.53 6.70 1.15
CA GLU A 123 -2.76 8.11 1.47
C GLU A 123 -2.73 8.35 2.99
N PRO A 124 -1.85 9.21 3.51
CA PRO A 124 -1.75 9.47 4.94
C PRO A 124 -2.94 10.30 5.44
N MET A 125 -3.62 9.83 6.49
CA MET A 125 -4.76 10.51 7.14
C MET A 125 -4.46 10.97 8.56
N SER A 126 -3.41 10.43 9.18
CA SER A 126 -3.05 10.69 10.56
C SER A 126 -1.54 10.68 10.76
N ALA A 127 -1.08 11.22 11.89
CA ALA A 127 0.34 11.15 12.27
C ALA A 127 0.85 9.71 12.48
N ASN A 128 -0.05 8.74 12.62
CA ASN A 128 0.27 7.32 12.78
C ASN A 128 0.55 6.61 11.45
N ASP A 129 0.23 7.23 10.32
CA ASP A 129 0.54 6.70 8.99
C ASP A 129 2.02 6.87 8.61
N LYS A 130 2.82 7.45 9.51
CA LYS A 130 4.26 7.61 9.33
C LYS A 130 4.94 6.25 9.27
N THR A 131 5.55 5.94 8.13
CA THR A 131 6.51 4.84 8.05
C THR A 131 7.84 5.22 8.76
N ARG A 132 8.71 4.23 8.99
CA ARG A 132 10.04 4.44 9.60
C ARG A 132 10.92 5.47 8.86
N PHE A 133 10.66 5.70 7.57
CA PHE A 133 11.39 6.66 6.74
C PHE A 133 10.78 8.07 6.76
N GLU A 134 9.59 8.23 7.34
CA GLU A 134 8.77 9.45 7.30
C GLU A 134 8.66 10.16 8.65
N GLN A 135 9.37 9.68 9.68
CA GLN A 135 9.29 10.23 11.05
C GLN A 135 9.66 11.72 11.16
N ARG A 136 10.30 12.29 10.12
CA ARG A 136 10.71 13.70 10.06
C ARG A 136 9.68 14.63 9.41
N LYS A 137 8.60 14.10 8.84
CA LYS A 137 7.58 14.88 8.13
C LYS A 137 6.34 15.08 8.98
N THR A 138 5.70 16.24 8.81
CA THR A 138 4.35 16.51 9.32
C THR A 138 3.32 15.77 8.47
N LEU A 139 2.10 15.55 8.98
CA LEU A 139 1.02 14.96 8.20
C LEU A 139 0.76 15.74 6.90
N ALA A 140 0.74 17.07 6.97
CA ALA A 140 0.54 17.93 5.81
C ALA A 140 1.62 17.74 4.73
N GLN A 141 2.89 17.56 5.14
CA GLN A 141 3.97 17.24 4.19
C GLN A 141 3.79 15.86 3.55
N LEU A 142 3.36 14.86 4.32
CA LEU A 142 3.10 13.52 3.78
C LEU A 142 1.94 13.53 2.78
N GLN A 143 0.87 14.25 3.10
CA GLN A 143 -0.26 14.44 2.19
C GLN A 143 0.16 15.16 0.91
N ALA A 144 0.93 16.24 1.03
CA ALA A 144 1.44 16.97 -0.11
C ALA A 144 2.36 16.10 -0.99
N ASP A 145 3.18 15.23 -0.39
CA ASP A 145 4.05 14.31 -1.12
C ASP A 145 3.23 13.26 -1.87
N PHE A 146 2.24 12.66 -1.21
CA PHE A 146 1.32 11.71 -1.82
C PHE A 146 0.54 12.34 -2.99
N ASP A 147 0.02 13.55 -2.82
CA ASP A 147 -0.72 14.26 -3.87
C ASP A 147 0.16 14.59 -5.07
N ARG A 148 1.42 14.97 -4.86
CA ARG A 148 2.38 15.17 -5.96
C ARG A 148 2.64 13.86 -6.70
N GLN A 149 2.82 12.74 -6.00
CA GLN A 149 2.98 11.43 -6.63
C GLN A 149 1.72 11.02 -7.39
N GLN A 150 0.53 11.23 -6.84
CA GLN A 150 -0.74 10.96 -7.54
C GLN A 150 -0.84 11.75 -8.85
N LEU A 151 -0.50 13.06 -8.80
CA LEU A 151 -0.53 13.92 -9.98
C LEU A 151 0.46 13.47 -11.05
N GLN A 152 1.65 13.00 -10.64
CA GLN A 152 2.72 12.59 -11.54
C GLN A 152 2.49 11.22 -12.15
N TYR A 153 1.94 10.28 -11.39
CA TYR A 153 1.96 8.85 -11.72
C TYR A 153 0.59 8.24 -12.02
N CYS A 154 -0.49 8.87 -11.60
CA CYS A 154 -1.85 8.31 -11.67
C CYS A 154 -2.76 9.12 -12.60
N LYS A 155 -2.20 9.64 -13.70
CA LYS A 155 -2.91 10.38 -14.76
C LYS A 155 -2.44 9.95 -16.15
#